data_AF-A0A2V7I797-F1
#
_entry.id   AF-A0A2V7I797-F1
#
_cell.length_a   1.000
_cell.length_b   1.000
_cell.length_c   1.000
_cell.angle_alpha   90.00
_cell.angle_beta   90.00
_cell.angle_gamma   90.00
#
_symmetry.space_group_name_H-M   'P 1'
#
loop_
_entity.id
_entity.type
_entity.pdbx_description
1 polymer ?
#
loop_
_entity_poly.entity_id
_entity_poly.type
_entity_poly.pdbx_seq_one_letter_code
_entity_poly.pdbx_strand_id
1 'polypeptide(L)'
;MLEITLVLSAVAAVGLIGFVATTFTPHLTAAIGLGTLLLGLVLSVPTGVWYHVLLYRFVSAKIPLPRKWWLSPAKLHRHLTDAEQRRIRPWYRTGGVGFVLSVVGGLTAIAGLLLGR
;
A
#
# COMPACT_ATOMS: atom_id res chain seq x y z
N MET A 1 -42.51 9.44 -34.20
CA MET A 1 -42.57 9.76 -32.75
C MET A 1 -41.72 8.79 -31.94
N LEU A 2 -41.92 7.48 -32.11
CA LEU A 2 -41.17 6.43 -31.39
C LEU A 2 -39.65 6.50 -31.59
N GLU A 3 -39.17 6.75 -32.81
CA GLU A 3 -37.72 6.85 -33.11
C GLU A 3 -37.08 8.04 -32.40
N ILE A 4 -37.75 9.20 -32.34
CA ILE A 4 -37.26 10.39 -31.65
C ILE A 4 -37.17 10.14 -30.14
N THR A 5 -38.19 9.48 -29.56
CA THR A 5 -38.18 9.11 -28.14
C THR A 5 -37.05 8.13 -27.82
N LEU A 6 -36.75 7.19 -28.72
CA LEU A 6 -35.70 6.19 -28.56
C LEU A 6 -34.30 6.82 -28.68
N VAL A 7 -34.13 7.78 -29.58
CA VAL A 7 -32.89 8.55 -29.70
C VAL A 7 -32.67 9.43 -28.46
N LEU A 8 -33.69 10.13 -27.98
CA LEU A 8 -33.58 10.98 -26.79
C LEU A 8 -33.32 10.16 -25.51
N SER A 9 -33.95 9.00 -25.37
CA SER A 9 -33.68 8.11 -24.23
C SER A 9 -32.28 7.51 -24.28
N ALA A 10 -31.77 7.17 -25.47
CA ALA A 10 -30.39 6.70 -25.65
C ALA A 10 -29.37 7.80 -25.31
N VAL A 11 -29.60 9.04 -25.76
CA VAL A 11 -28.73 10.18 -25.42
C VAL A 11 -28.76 10.47 -23.91
N ALA A 12 -29.93 10.43 -23.29
CA ALA A 12 -30.07 10.60 -21.84
C ALA A 12 -29.38 9.47 -21.07
N ALA A 13 -29.49 8.22 -21.54
CA ALA A 13 -28.82 7.07 -20.93
C ALA A 13 -27.29 7.17 -21.05
N VAL A 14 -26.76 7.52 -22.23
CA VAL A 14 -25.33 7.74 -22.44
C VAL A 14 -24.82 8.91 -21.60
N GLY A 15 -25.59 10.01 -21.53
CA GLY A 15 -25.28 11.14 -20.65
C GLY A 15 -25.28 10.77 -19.18
N LEU A 16 -26.24 9.96 -18.73
CA LEU A 16 -26.32 9.46 -17.35
C LEU A 16 -25.18 8.49 -17.03
N ILE A 17 -24.84 7.58 -17.94
CA ILE A 17 -23.70 6.66 -17.79
C ILE A 17 -22.40 7.45 -17.73
N GLY A 18 -22.22 8.43 -18.63
CA GLY A 18 -21.06 9.32 -18.63
C GLY A 18 -20.97 10.14 -17.34
N PHE A 19 -22.09 10.68 -16.87
CA PHE A 19 -22.17 11.44 -15.62
C PHE A 19 -21.86 10.57 -14.39
N VAL A 20 -22.43 9.37 -14.31
CA VAL A 20 -22.17 8.43 -13.22
C VAL A 20 -20.72 7.95 -13.25
N ALA A 21 -20.19 7.60 -14.42
CA ALA A 21 -18.79 7.19 -14.55
C ALA A 21 -17.84 8.34 -14.16
N THR A 22 -18.04 9.56 -14.65
CA THR A 22 -17.14 10.68 -14.34
C THR A 22 -17.27 11.19 -12.91
N THR A 23 -18.46 11.12 -12.30
CA THR A 23 -18.67 11.60 -10.93
C THR A 23 -18.25 10.55 -9.89
N PHE A 24 -18.58 9.27 -10.09
CA PHE A 24 -18.33 8.23 -9.09
C PHE A 24 -16.96 7.56 -9.25
N THR A 25 -16.41 7.42 -10.46
CA THR A 25 -15.12 6.76 -10.66
C THR A 25 -13.96 7.42 -9.91
N PRO A 26 -13.84 8.77 -9.85
CA PRO A 26 -12.78 9.41 -9.07
C PRO A 26 -12.91 9.13 -7.56
N HIS A 27 -14.12 9.22 -7.02
CA HIS A 27 -14.37 8.92 -5.59
C HIS A 27 -14.15 7.44 -5.26
N LEU A 28 -14.58 6.52 -6.13
CA LEU A 28 -14.34 5.07 -5.95
C LEU A 28 -12.84 4.75 -6.02
N THR A 29 -12.13 5.35 -6.97
CA THR A 29 -10.66 5.19 -7.12
C THR A 29 -9.94 5.71 -5.89
N ALA A 30 -10.36 6.87 -5.37
CA ALA A 30 -9.81 7.43 -4.13
C ALA A 30 -10.06 6.52 -2.92
N ALA A 31 -11.28 6.00 -2.78
CA ALA A 31 -11.64 5.09 -1.69
C ALA A 31 -10.87 3.76 -1.75
N ILE A 32 -10.74 3.16 -2.93
CA ILE A 32 -9.93 1.94 -3.14
C ILE A 32 -8.45 2.21 -2.84
N GLY A 33 -7.93 3.35 -3.28
CA GLY A 33 -6.56 3.77 -2.97
C GLY A 33 -6.32 3.93 -1.47
N LEU A 34 -7.22 4.62 -0.77
CA LEU A 34 -7.17 4.80 0.69
C LEU A 34 -7.28 3.46 1.44
N GLY A 35 -8.18 2.58 1.02
CA GLY A 35 -8.32 1.25 1.60
C GLY A 35 -7.04 0.41 1.42
N THR A 36 -6.45 0.45 0.23
CA THR A 36 -5.19 -0.25 -0.08
C THR A 36 -4.02 0.33 0.73
N LEU A 37 -3.98 1.66 0.88
CA LEU A 37 -3.00 2.36 1.72
C LEU A 37 -3.11 1.90 3.19
N LEU A 38 -4.32 1.93 3.74
CA LEU A 38 -4.58 1.51 5.12
C LEU A 38 -4.19 0.06 5.35
N LEU A 39 -4.57 -0.84 4.45
CA LEU A 39 -4.18 -2.25 4.51
C LEU A 39 -2.65 -2.40 4.48
N GLY A 40 -1.99 -1.67 3.57
CA GLY A 40 -0.54 -1.63 3.47
C GLY A 40 0.12 -1.17 4.77
N LEU A 41 -0.41 -0.12 5.42
CA LEU A 41 0.12 0.42 6.67
C LEU A 41 -0.09 -0.55 7.84
N VAL A 42 -1.29 -1.14 7.96
CA VAL A 42 -1.60 -2.14 9.00
C VAL A 42 -0.72 -3.37 8.86
N LEU A 43 -0.33 -3.75 7.65
CA LEU A 43 0.62 -4.84 7.43
C LEU A 43 2.06 -4.40 7.69
N SER A 44 2.51 -3.29 7.09
CA SER A 44 3.93 -2.89 7.09
C SER A 44 4.43 -2.32 8.40
N VAL A 45 3.60 -1.56 9.13
CA VAL A 45 4.04 -0.90 10.38
C VAL A 45 4.31 -1.94 11.46
N PRO A 46 3.38 -2.84 11.83
CA PRO A 46 3.63 -3.82 12.87
C PRO A 46 4.73 -4.82 12.47
N THR A 47 4.73 -5.28 11.21
CA THR A 47 5.76 -6.24 10.75
C THR A 47 7.13 -5.60 10.64
N GLY A 48 7.22 -4.32 10.24
CA GLY A 48 8.46 -3.54 10.21
C GLY A 48 9.02 -3.29 11.61
N VAL A 49 8.15 -2.97 12.58
CA VAL A 49 8.54 -2.84 14.00
C VAL A 49 9.02 -4.19 14.53
N TRP A 50 8.28 -5.27 14.29
CA TRP A 50 8.65 -6.60 14.76
C TRP A 50 9.96 -7.09 14.14
N TYR A 51 10.17 -6.81 12.85
CA TYR A 51 11.43 -7.05 12.15
C TYR A 51 12.60 -6.34 12.85
N HIS A 52 12.45 -5.06 13.21
CA HIS A 52 13.50 -4.32 13.94
C HIS A 52 13.76 -4.90 15.33
N VAL A 53 12.71 -5.30 16.06
CA VAL A 53 12.84 -5.92 17.38
C VAL A 53 13.59 -7.24 17.29
N LEU A 54 13.24 -8.12 16.34
CA LEU A 54 13.94 -9.38 16.14
C LEU A 54 15.41 -9.17 15.74
N LEU A 55 15.66 -8.25 14.82
CA LEU A 55 17.01 -7.91 14.38
C LEU A 55 17.86 -7.37 15.54
N TYR A 56 17.29 -6.47 16.36
CA TYR A 56 17.93 -5.98 17.57
C TYR A 56 18.29 -7.13 18.52
N ARG A 57 17.33 -8.03 18.81
CA ARG A 57 17.55 -9.15 19.73
C ARG A 57 18.67 -10.10 19.28
N PHE A 58 18.73 -10.44 18.00
CA PHE A 58 19.77 -11.35 17.50
C PHE A 58 21.14 -10.69 17.42
N VAL A 59 21.21 -9.42 17.03
CA VAL A 59 22.48 -8.75 16.75
C VAL A 59 23.09 -8.14 18.01
N SER A 60 22.28 -7.59 18.92
CA SER A 60 22.76 -7.04 20.20
C SER A 60 23.46 -8.07 21.09
N ALA A 61 23.08 -9.36 20.96
CA ALA A 61 23.74 -10.46 21.67
C ALA A 61 25.14 -10.80 21.10
N LYS A 62 25.50 -10.28 19.92
CA LYS A 62 26.73 -10.65 19.19
C LYS A 62 27.70 -9.50 19.05
N ILE A 63 27.19 -8.29 18.82
CA ILE A 63 27.99 -7.09 18.63
C ILE A 63 27.34 -5.88 19.31
N PRO A 64 28.13 -4.89 19.76
CA PRO A 64 27.59 -3.60 20.16
C PRO A 64 26.93 -2.91 18.94
N LEU A 65 25.67 -2.51 19.09
CA LEU A 65 24.91 -1.86 18.02
C LEU A 65 25.25 -0.37 17.93
N PRO A 66 25.52 0.16 16.73
CA PRO A 66 25.73 1.59 16.55
C PRO A 66 24.45 2.39 16.85
N ARG A 67 24.58 3.62 17.35
CA ARG A 67 23.44 4.47 17.76
C ARG A 67 22.35 4.67 16.68
N LYS A 68 22.72 4.55 15.40
CA LYS A 68 21.82 4.71 14.23
C LYS A 68 21.59 3.41 13.47
N TRP A 69 21.71 2.25 14.12
CA TRP A 69 21.58 0.93 13.50
C TRP A 69 20.27 0.74 12.70
N TRP A 70 19.18 1.30 13.21
CA TRP A 70 17.83 1.27 12.64
C TRP A 70 17.68 2.01 11.29
N LEU A 71 18.61 2.91 10.94
CA LEU A 71 18.62 3.56 9.62
C LEU A 71 19.22 2.66 8.52
N SER A 72 19.96 1.62 8.89
CA SER A 72 20.58 0.70 7.93
C SER A 72 20.51 -0.75 8.44
N PRO A 73 19.30 -1.28 8.71
CA PRO A 73 19.13 -2.61 9.27
C PRO A 73 19.65 -3.69 8.32
N ALA A 74 19.65 -3.42 7.00
CA ALA A 74 20.19 -4.29 5.97
C ALA A 74 21.65 -4.73 6.23
N LYS A 75 22.49 -3.81 6.75
CA LYS A 75 23.91 -4.07 7.04
C LYS A 75 24.10 -5.06 8.19
N LEU A 76 23.10 -5.23 9.05
CA LEU A 76 23.19 -6.10 10.22
C LEU A 76 22.88 -7.56 9.89
N HIS A 77 22.25 -7.85 8.74
CA HIS A 77 21.96 -9.23 8.34
C HIS A 77 23.22 -10.09 8.18
N ARG A 78 24.38 -9.47 7.92
CA ARG A 78 25.67 -10.19 7.85
C ARG A 78 26.08 -10.86 9.17
N HIS A 79 25.48 -10.44 10.29
CA HIS A 79 25.75 -10.98 11.62
C HIS A 79 24.71 -12.03 12.05
N LEU A 80 23.72 -12.31 11.19
CA LEU A 80 22.72 -13.34 11.44
C LEU A 80 23.25 -14.71 11.02
N THR A 81 22.89 -15.74 11.77
CA THR A 81 23.05 -17.12 11.32
C THR A 81 21.95 -17.46 10.30
N ASP A 82 22.15 -18.53 9.52
CA ASP A 82 21.14 -18.99 8.56
C ASP A 82 19.80 -19.34 9.23
N ALA A 83 19.81 -19.76 10.48
CA ALA A 83 18.61 -20.05 11.25
C ALA A 83 17.84 -18.77 11.63
N GLU A 84 18.56 -17.73 12.08
CA GLU A 84 17.98 -16.43 12.42
C GLU A 84 17.48 -15.70 11.18
N GLN A 85 18.25 -15.76 10.09
CA GLN A 85 17.85 -15.16 8.81
C GLN A 85 16.56 -15.79 8.27
N ARG A 86 16.39 -17.10 8.41
CA ARG A 86 15.13 -17.79 8.08
C ARG A 86 13.95 -17.31 8.92
N ARG A 87 14.17 -16.98 10.20
CA ARG A 87 13.12 -16.43 11.08
C ARG A 87 12.77 -14.97 10.76
N ILE A 88 13.73 -14.17 10.31
CA ILE A 88 13.52 -12.74 10.01
C ILE A 88 12.93 -12.51 8.61
N ARG A 89 13.37 -13.30 7.62
CA ARG A 89 12.93 -13.21 6.20
C ARG A 89 11.42 -13.06 5.99
N PRO A 90 10.53 -13.84 6.64
CA PRO A 90 9.09 -13.68 6.43
C PRO A 90 8.60 -12.29 6.88
N TRP A 91 9.03 -11.80 8.04
CA TRP A 91 8.66 -10.47 8.53
C TRP A 91 9.17 -9.35 7.64
N TYR A 92 10.41 -9.46 7.17
CA TYR A 92 10.98 -8.52 6.21
C TYR A 92 10.19 -8.48 4.89
N ARG A 93 9.83 -9.65 4.36
CA ARG A 93 9.06 -9.76 3.12
C ARG A 93 7.63 -9.24 3.28
N THR A 94 6.93 -9.63 4.34
CA THR A 94 5.57 -9.16 4.61
C THR A 94 5.55 -7.64 4.83
N GLY A 95 6.52 -7.10 5.56
CA GLY A 95 6.67 -5.66 5.72
C GLY A 95 6.93 -4.93 4.41
N GLY A 96 7.80 -5.48 3.55
CA GLY A 96 8.05 -4.95 2.21
C GLY A 96 6.79 -4.96 1.32
N VAL A 97 6.02 -6.05 1.35
CA VAL A 97 4.74 -6.14 0.61
C VAL A 97 3.75 -5.09 1.12
N GLY A 98 3.58 -4.95 2.44
CA GLY A 98 2.73 -3.92 3.01
C GLY A 98 3.18 -2.50 2.64
N PHE A 99 4.48 -2.26 2.56
CA PHE A 99 5.02 -0.96 2.15
C PHE A 99 4.69 -0.66 0.68
N VAL A 100 4.85 -1.63 -0.22
CA VAL A 100 4.46 -1.50 -1.63
C VAL A 100 2.96 -1.22 -1.75
N LEU A 101 2.11 -1.94 -1.02
CA LEU A 101 0.67 -1.67 -0.98
C LEU A 101 0.37 -0.24 -0.49
N SER A 102 1.11 0.24 0.50
CA SER A 102 0.98 1.60 1.02
C SER A 102 1.29 2.64 -0.06
N VAL A 103 2.40 2.46 -0.79
CA VAL A 103 2.81 3.36 -1.88
C VAL A 103 1.81 3.34 -3.02
N VAL A 104 1.45 2.15 -3.51
CA VAL A 104 0.47 2.00 -4.61
C VAL A 104 -0.89 2.54 -4.22
N GLY A 105 -1.38 2.22 -3.01
CA GLY A 105 -2.64 2.73 -2.49
C GLY A 105 -2.63 4.25 -2.35
N GLY A 106 -1.56 4.83 -1.81
CA GLY A 106 -1.40 6.27 -1.68
C GLY A 106 -1.38 6.99 -3.02
N LEU A 107 -0.62 6.49 -4.01
CA LEU A 107 -0.60 7.03 -5.38
C LEU A 107 -1.97 6.92 -6.04
N THR A 108 -2.66 5.80 -5.87
CA THR A 108 -4.01 5.58 -6.41
C THR A 108 -5.03 6.52 -5.76
N ALA A 109 -4.92 6.76 -4.45
CA ALA A 109 -5.76 7.70 -3.73
C ALA A 109 -5.56 9.13 -4.24
N ILE A 110 -4.30 9.55 -4.39
CA ILE A 110 -3.94 10.87 -4.93
C ILE A 110 -4.48 11.01 -6.36
N ALA A 111 -4.30 10.01 -7.23
CA ALA A 111 -4.82 10.03 -8.59
C ALA A 111 -6.35 10.15 -8.62
N GLY A 112 -7.06 9.37 -7.81
CA GLY A 112 -8.52 9.46 -7.70
C GLY A 112 -9.00 10.84 -7.21
N LEU A 113 -8.30 11.43 -6.23
CA LEU A 113 -8.61 12.78 -5.74
C LEU A 113 -8.29 13.88 -6.76
N LEU A 114 -7.24 13.72 -7.56
CA LEU A 114 -6.88 14.67 -8.62
C LEU A 114 -7.83 14.59 -9.83
N LEU A 115 -8.30 13.39 -10.18
CA LEU A 115 -9.27 13.19 -11.27
C LEU A 115 -10.69 13.66 -10.90
N GLY A 116 -10.97 13.81 -9.61
CA GLY A 116 -12.25 14.32 -9.10
C GLY A 116 -12.27 15.83 -8.82
N ARG A 117 -11.18 16.54 -9.12
CA ARG A 117 -11.12 18.01 -9.10
C ARG A 117 -11.39 18.57 -10.49
#